data_AF-A0A1G1V0E1-F1
#
_entry.id   AF-A0A1G1V0E1-F1
#
_cell.length_a   1.000
_cell.length_b   1.000
_cell.length_c   1.000
_cell.angle_alpha   90.00
_cell.angle_beta   90.00
_cell.angle_gamma   90.00
#
_symmetry.space_group_name_H-M   'P 1'
#
loop_
_entity.id
_entity.type
_entity.pdbx_description
1 polymer ?
#
loop_
_entity_poly.entity_id
_entity_poly.type
_entity_poly.pdbx_seq_one_letter_code
_entity_poly.pdbx_strand_id
1 'polypeptide(L)' 'MRENARGLLREAKSSDAPLFIFYRSKPEAVILSLEEYQKMADMVEDYLDGIKAQEFEKLDKNKEKWYSNEEVEEMLGLKT' A
#
# COMPACT_ATOMS: atom_id res chain seq x y z
N MET A 1 -28.75 2.65 2.96
CA MET A 1 -27.45 3.24 3.33
C MET A 1 -27.57 4.58 4.04
N ARG A 2 -28.27 5.59 3.48
CA ARG A 2 -28.38 6.93 4.10
C ARG A 2 -28.93 6.89 5.55
N GLU A 3 -29.85 5.99 5.85
CA GLU A 3 -30.46 5.85 7.18
C GLU A 3 -29.64 5.05 8.19
N ASN A 4 -28.68 4.22 7.76
CA ASN A 4 -27.89 3.36 8.65
C ASN A 4 -26.38 3.35 8.30
N ALA A 5 -25.84 4.52 7.94
CA ALA A 5 -24.42 4.64 7.60
C ALA A 5 -23.52 4.24 8.79
N ARG A 6 -23.89 4.62 10.02
CA ARG A 6 -23.14 4.27 11.23
C ARG A 6 -23.11 2.76 11.50
N GLY A 7 -24.21 2.05 11.26
CA GLY A 7 -24.25 0.60 11.43
C GLY A 7 -23.34 -0.13 10.45
N LEU A 8 -23.36 0.28 9.18
CA LEU A 8 -22.51 -0.28 8.13
C LEU A 8 -21.02 -0.04 8.40
N LEU A 9 -20.66 1.16 8.87
CA LEU A 9 -19.27 1.46 9.25
C LEU A 9 -18.82 0.65 10.46
N ARG A 10 -19.71 0.44 11.45
CA ARG A 10 -19.40 -0.40 12.61
C ARG A 10 -19.19 -1.86 12.18
N GLU A 11 -20.03 -2.37 11.30
CA GLU A 11 -19.92 -3.72 10.76
C GLU A 11 -18.61 -3.91 9.99
N ALA A 12 -18.27 -2.97 9.11
CA ALA A 12 -17.00 -2.98 8.37
C ALA A 12 -15.78 -2.88 9.31
N LYS A 13 -15.91 -2.20 10.45
CA LYS A 13 -14.84 -2.12 11.45
C LYS A 13 -14.71 -3.39 12.30
N SER A 14 -15.82 -4.07 12.58
CA SER A 14 -15.84 -5.28 13.41
C SER A 14 -15.55 -6.57 12.65
N SER A 15 -15.60 -6.52 11.33
CA SER A 15 -15.39 -7.65 10.44
C SER A 15 -14.08 -7.46 9.70
N ASP A 16 -13.21 -8.48 9.70
CA ASP A 16 -12.02 -8.51 8.84
C ASP A 16 -12.39 -8.75 7.35
N ALA A 17 -13.69 -8.94 7.04
CA ALA A 17 -14.18 -9.16 5.69
C ALA A 17 -14.78 -7.88 5.06
N PRO A 18 -14.55 -7.65 3.74
CA PRO A 18 -15.18 -6.57 3.00
C PRO A 18 -16.69 -6.68 2.96
N LEU A 19 -17.37 -5.54 3.14
CA LEU A 19 -18.81 -5.43 2.90
C LEU A 19 -19.07 -4.95 1.48
N PHE A 20 -19.81 -5.74 0.72
CA PHE A 20 -20.18 -5.42 -0.66
C PHE A 20 -21.48 -4.60 -0.72
N ILE A 21 -21.46 -3.51 -1.47
CA ILE A 21 -22.62 -2.69 -1.78
C ILE A 21 -23.14 -3.10 -3.14
N PHE A 22 -24.40 -3.52 -3.20
CA PHE A 22 -25.06 -3.93 -4.43
C PHE A 22 -26.11 -2.92 -4.90
N TYR A 23 -26.20 -2.71 -6.20
CA TYR A 23 -27.32 -2.05 -6.87
C TYR A 23 -27.91 -2.98 -7.93
N ARG A 24 -29.23 -3.23 -7.88
CA ARG A 24 -29.90 -4.19 -8.78
C ARG A 24 -29.17 -5.55 -8.87
N SER A 25 -28.73 -6.05 -7.71
CA SER A 25 -27.99 -7.30 -7.55
C SER A 25 -26.60 -7.34 -8.22
N LYS A 26 -26.06 -6.19 -8.64
CA LYS A 26 -24.67 -6.07 -9.11
C LYS A 26 -23.81 -5.41 -8.04
N PRO A 27 -22.60 -5.93 -7.76
CA PRO A 27 -21.68 -5.28 -6.84
C PRO A 27 -21.16 -3.99 -7.48
N GLU A 28 -21.32 -2.86 -6.79
CA GLU A 28 -20.91 -1.54 -7.28
C GLU A 28 -19.77 -0.96 -6.45
N ALA A 29 -19.69 -1.31 -5.15
CA ALA A 29 -18.68 -0.79 -4.25
C ALA A 29 -18.39 -1.75 -3.09
N VAL A 30 -17.31 -1.50 -2.38
CA VAL A 30 -16.88 -2.24 -1.19
C VAL A 30 -16.61 -1.25 -0.06
N ILE A 31 -16.97 -1.61 1.17
CA ILE A 31 -16.56 -0.94 2.40
C ILE A 31 -15.64 -1.87 3.17
N LEU A 32 -14.52 -1.31 3.61
CA LEU A 32 -13.52 -1.96 4.46
C LEU A 32 -13.31 -1.12 5.73
N SER A 33 -12.76 -1.74 6.77
CA SER A 33 -12.11 -0.98 7.83
C SER A 33 -10.92 -0.21 7.25
N LEU A 34 -10.54 0.90 7.92
CA LEU A 34 -9.37 1.66 7.49
C LEU A 34 -8.11 0.81 7.65
N GLU A 35 -8.05 0.02 8.72
CA GLU A 35 -6.95 -0.85 9.05
C GLU A 35 -6.72 -1.93 7.98
N GLU A 36 -7.77 -2.60 7.50
CA GLU A 36 -7.63 -3.61 6.44
C GLU A 36 -7.29 -2.96 5.08
N TYR A 37 -7.82 -1.77 4.79
CA TYR A 37 -7.40 -1.03 3.60
C TYR A 37 -5.91 -0.70 3.63
N GLN A 38 -5.40 -0.19 4.76
CA GLN A 38 -3.97 0.13 4.92
C GLN A 38 -3.10 -1.11 4.75
N LYS A 39 -3.44 -2.20 5.42
CA LYS A 39 -2.73 -3.47 5.29
C LYS A 39 -2.68 -3.98 3.85
N MET A 40 -3.79 -3.89 3.10
CA MET A 40 -3.80 -4.24 1.68
C MET A 40 -2.91 -3.32 0.84
N ALA A 41 -2.92 -2.01 1.11
CA ALA A 41 -2.08 -1.05 0.42
C ALA A 41 -0.60 -1.35 0.67
N ASP A 42 -0.21 -1.54 1.92
CA ASP A 42 1.17 -1.87 2.33
C ASP A 42 1.65 -3.16 1.64
N MET A 43 0.82 -4.21 1.61
CA MET A 43 1.14 -5.46 0.92
C MET A 43 1.37 -5.29 -0.58
N VAL A 44 0.61 -4.40 -1.23
CA VAL A 44 0.78 -4.10 -2.65
C VAL A 44 2.05 -3.30 -2.87
N GLU A 45 2.33 -2.31 -2.03
CA GLU A 45 3.57 -1.53 -2.09
C GLU A 45 4.81 -2.42 -1.94
N ASP A 46 4.84 -3.26 -0.91
CA ASP A 46 5.91 -4.23 -0.66
C ASP A 46 6.12 -5.17 -1.87
N TYR A 47 5.02 -5.63 -2.48
CA TYR A 47 5.08 -6.48 -3.66
C TYR A 47 5.70 -5.74 -4.86
N LEU A 48 5.26 -4.50 -5.12
CA LEU A 48 5.78 -3.68 -6.21
C LEU A 48 7.25 -3.33 -6.00
N ASP A 49 7.66 -3.02 -4.78
CA ASP A 49 9.06 -2.76 -4.45
C ASP A 49 9.92 -4.01 -4.58
N GLY A 50 9.38 -5.19 -4.24
CA GLY A 50 10.00 -6.48 -4.53
C GLY A 50 10.25 -6.70 -6.03
N ILE A 51 9.29 -6.35 -6.89
CA ILE A 51 9.48 -6.42 -8.36
C ILE A 51 10.62 -5.51 -8.80
N LYS A 52 10.62 -4.24 -8.36
CA LYS A 52 11.68 -3.28 -8.71
C LYS A 52 13.05 -3.76 -8.25
N ALA A 53 13.14 -4.33 -7.05
CA ALA A 53 14.37 -4.89 -6.52
C ALA A 53 14.89 -6.05 -7.39
N GLN A 54 14.00 -6.94 -7.84
CA GLN A 54 14.36 -8.03 -8.77
C GLN A 54 14.78 -7.53 -10.16
N GLU A 55 14.19 -6.45 -10.65
CA GLU A 55 14.62 -5.82 -11.90
C GLU A 55 16.00 -5.18 -11.74
N PHE A 56 16.24 -4.50 -10.63
CA PHE A 56 17.51 -3.87 -10.30
C PHE A 56 18.64 -4.89 -10.12
N GLU A 57 18.36 -6.03 -9.50
CA GLU A 57 19.29 -7.16 -9.37
C GLU A 57 19.83 -7.67 -10.72
N LYS A 58 19.03 -7.57 -11.78
CA LYS A 58 19.41 -8.01 -13.14
C LYS A 58 20.30 -7.01 -13.87
N LEU A 59 20.42 -5.78 -13.38
CA LEU A 59 21.26 -4.76 -13.99
C LEU A 59 22.74 -5.05 -13.72
N ASP A 60 23.60 -4.69 -14.67
CA ASP A 60 25.04 -4.78 -14.49
C ASP A 60 25.50 -3.70 -13.50
N LYS A 61 25.67 -4.13 -12.24
CA LYS A 61 26.00 -3.27 -11.11
C LYS A 61 27.33 -2.53 -11.30
N ASN A 62 28.20 -2.96 -12.22
CA ASN A 62 29.48 -2.27 -12.47
C ASN A 62 29.35 -1.06 -13.41
N LYS A 63 28.20 -0.88 -14.07
CA LYS A 63 27.95 0.27 -14.96
C LYS A 63 27.43 1.49 -14.22
N GLU A 64 26.88 1.29 -13.04
CA GLU A 64 26.31 2.35 -12.21
C GLU A 64 27.26 2.74 -11.08
N LYS A 65 27.34 4.03 -10.76
CA LYS A 65 28.14 4.52 -9.64
C LYS A 65 27.38 4.29 -8.35
N TRP A 66 27.94 3.44 -7.49
CA TRP A 66 27.42 3.21 -6.15
C TRP A 66 27.95 4.26 -5.19
N TYR A 67 27.06 4.74 -4.33
CA TYR A 67 27.39 5.67 -3.26
C TYR A 67 27.22 4.94 -1.93
N SER A 68 28.19 5.11 -1.04
CA SER A 68 28.08 4.71 0.36
C SER A 68 27.04 5.58 1.08
N ASN A 69 26.53 5.09 2.22
CA ASN A 69 25.58 5.84 3.03
C ASN A 69 26.14 7.24 3.41
N GLU A 70 27.42 7.31 3.74
CA GLU A 70 28.10 8.56 4.08
C GLU A 70 28.13 9.58 2.93
N GLU A 71 28.35 9.12 1.69
CA GLU A 71 28.32 9.99 0.50
C GLU A 71 26.91 10.51 0.23
N VAL A 72 25.89 9.68 0.46
CA VAL A 72 24.48 10.09 0.31
C VAL A 72 24.08 11.12 1.37
N GLU A 73 24.49 10.91 2.62
CA GLU A 73 24.26 11.87 3.72
C GLU A 73 24.92 13.23 3.45
N GLU A 74 26.12 13.24 2.88
CA GLU A 74 26.81 14.47 2.46
C GLU A 74 26.06 15.16 1.30
N MET A 75 25.61 14.41 0.30
CA MET A 75 24.83 14.95 -0.83
C MET A 75 23.49 15.55 -0.41
N LEU A 76 22.83 14.95 0.58
CA LEU A 76 21.54 15.41 1.11
C LEU A 76 21.67 16.50 2.17
N GLY A 77 22.91 16.87 2.56
CA GLY A 77 23.16 17.87 3.60
C GLY A 77 22.71 17.43 5.00
N LEU A 78 22.72 16.12 5.25
CA LEU A 78 22.33 15.52 6.53
C LEU A 78 23.52 15.31 7.47
N LYS A 79 24.76 15.39 6.96
CA LYS A 79 25.98 15.43 7.78
C LYS A 79 26.16 16.83 8.40
N THR A 80 26.21 16.88 9.73
CA THR A 80 26.70 18.05 10.49
C THR A 80 28.21 18.01 10.59
#